data_AF-A0A6V8QHV2-F1
#
_entry.id   AF-A0A6V8QHV2-F1
#
_cell.length_a   1.000
_cell.length_b   1.000
_cell.length_c   1.000
_cell.angle_alpha   90.00
_cell.angle_beta   90.00
_cell.angle_gamma   90.00
#
_symmetry.space_group_name_H-M   'P 1'
#
loop_
_entity.id
_entity.type
_entity.pdbx_description
1 polymer ?
#
loop_
_entity_poly.entity_id
_entity_poly.type
_entity_poly.pdbx_seq_one_letter_code
_entity_poly.pdbx_strand_id
1 'polypeptide(L)'
;MAVDIPELDQPGNAGLLRSRWFRMATTEISTFQVVLLLAAGNFVSVKGAVPAEQGFNLHQLKGDAIKSLKYAMDDEAKATSDSIIGAVAKMASFESMHGTEADFRLHMEHTIRLVNMRGGLNNLGLGGLLRRMLIWIDVNGNFLYKKPRYWPGENFDGSKDSISEPNPERFIAI
;
A
#
# COMPACT_ATOMS: atom_id res chain seq x y z
N MET A 1 -13.00 -8.19 2.25
CA MET A 1 -13.52 -6.83 2.52
C MET A 1 -12.48 -6.09 3.34
N ALA A 2 -12.32 -4.77 3.21
CA ALA A 2 -11.37 -4.03 4.05
C ALA A 2 -11.78 -4.17 5.53
N VAL A 3 -10.93 -4.80 6.33
CA VAL A 3 -11.13 -5.03 7.76
C VAL A 3 -10.61 -3.84 8.55
N ASP A 4 -11.14 -3.67 9.76
CA ASP A 4 -10.62 -2.69 10.70
C ASP A 4 -9.21 -3.10 11.15
N ILE A 5 -8.27 -2.16 11.10
CA ILE A 5 -6.87 -2.37 11.46
C ILE A 5 -6.54 -1.35 12.54
N PRO A 6 -6.54 -1.73 13.83
CA PRO A 6 -6.29 -0.82 14.95
C PRO A 6 -5.10 0.14 14.76
N GLU A 7 -4.01 -0.34 14.16
CA GLU A 7 -2.79 0.42 13.89
C GLU A 7 -3.02 1.54 12.85
N LEU A 8 -3.93 1.32 11.90
CA LEU A 8 -4.28 2.31 10.87
C LEU A 8 -5.45 3.20 11.28
N ASP A 9 -6.44 2.60 11.94
CA ASP A 9 -7.66 3.27 12.34
C ASP A 9 -7.38 4.22 13.50
N GLN A 10 -6.56 3.82 14.49
CA GLN A 10 -6.39 4.48 15.79
C GLN A 10 -7.68 4.45 16.63
N PRO A 11 -7.60 4.66 17.96
CA PRO A 11 -8.77 4.65 18.83
C PRO A 11 -9.87 5.60 18.35
N GLY A 12 -11.12 5.10 18.29
CA GLY A 12 -12.30 5.89 17.93
C GLY A 12 -12.55 6.11 16.44
N ASN A 13 -11.76 5.51 15.55
CA ASN A 13 -11.76 5.83 14.11
C ASN A 13 -11.93 4.59 13.20
N ALA A 14 -12.61 3.53 13.66
CA ALA A 14 -12.72 2.27 12.92
C ALA A 14 -13.14 2.42 11.44
N GLY A 15 -12.51 1.63 10.56
CA GLY A 15 -12.88 1.52 9.16
C GLY A 15 -12.38 2.66 8.27
N LEU A 16 -11.23 3.26 8.57
CA LEU A 16 -10.62 4.31 7.73
C LEU A 16 -10.23 3.79 6.36
N LEU A 17 -9.82 2.53 6.25
CA LEU A 17 -9.52 1.92 4.96
C LEU A 17 -10.74 1.89 4.03
N ARG A 18 -11.93 1.62 4.57
CA ARG A 18 -13.19 1.63 3.81
C ARG A 18 -13.69 3.03 3.54
N SER A 19 -13.72 3.89 4.57
CA SER A 19 -14.37 5.20 4.50
C SER A 19 -13.54 6.28 3.81
N ARG A 20 -12.20 6.20 3.88
CA ARG A 20 -11.29 7.20 3.33
C ARG A 20 -10.45 6.65 2.18
N TRP A 21 -9.67 5.60 2.43
CA TRP A 21 -8.75 5.07 1.43
C TRP A 21 -9.48 4.53 0.20
N PHE A 22 -10.46 3.63 0.39
CA PHE A 22 -11.19 3.04 -0.73
C PHE A 22 -11.96 4.11 -1.53
N ARG A 23 -12.58 5.08 -0.84
CA ARG A 23 -13.23 6.22 -1.50
C ARG A 23 -12.26 7.00 -2.40
N MET A 24 -11.06 7.32 -1.92
CA MET A 24 -10.05 7.99 -2.74
C MET A 24 -9.56 7.07 -3.89
N ALA A 25 -9.38 5.78 -3.64
CA ALA A 25 -8.96 4.85 -4.67
C ALA A 25 -9.95 4.80 -5.85
N THR A 26 -11.25 4.98 -5.60
CA THR A 26 -12.28 5.02 -6.66
C THR A 26 -12.29 6.31 -7.50
N THR A 27 -11.54 7.35 -7.11
CA THR A 27 -11.51 8.62 -7.86
C THR A 27 -10.32 8.73 -8.82
N GLU A 28 -9.38 7.78 -8.77
CA GLU A 28 -8.20 7.76 -9.63
C GLU A 28 -8.02 6.37 -10.25
N ILE A 29 -7.97 6.30 -11.58
CA ILE A 29 -7.99 5.04 -12.34
C ILE A 29 -6.79 4.18 -11.98
N SER A 30 -5.59 4.78 -11.92
CA SER A 30 -4.38 4.02 -11.60
C SER A 30 -4.44 3.41 -10.20
N THR A 31 -4.94 4.18 -9.23
CA THR A 31 -5.09 3.72 -7.85
C THR A 31 -6.14 2.63 -7.73
N PHE A 32 -7.27 2.77 -8.44
CA PHE A 32 -8.30 1.76 -8.48
C PHE A 32 -7.78 0.43 -9.05
N GLN A 33 -7.01 0.48 -10.14
CA GLN A 33 -6.43 -0.71 -10.75
C GLN A 33 -5.45 -1.43 -9.82
N VAL A 34 -4.63 -0.70 -9.06
CA VAL A 34 -3.76 -1.31 -8.03
C VAL A 34 -4.59 -1.97 -6.92
N VAL A 35 -5.67 -1.32 -6.46
CA VAL A 35 -6.56 -1.91 -5.45
C VAL A 35 -7.26 -3.16 -6.00
N LEU A 36 -7.64 -3.18 -7.28
CA LEU A 36 -8.21 -4.34 -7.94
C LEU A 36 -7.19 -5.50 -8.05
N LEU A 37 -5.95 -5.20 -8.45
CA LEU A 37 -4.86 -6.18 -8.47
C LEU A 37 -4.65 -6.81 -7.08
N LEU A 38 -4.60 -5.99 -6.03
CA LEU A 38 -4.43 -6.46 -4.66
C LEU A 38 -5.61 -7.34 -4.22
N ALA A 39 -6.83 -6.94 -4.55
CA ALA A 39 -8.03 -7.74 -4.27
C ALA A 39 -8.01 -9.08 -5.00
N ALA A 40 -7.60 -9.10 -6.27
CA ALA A 40 -7.48 -10.32 -7.08
C ALA A 40 -6.40 -11.27 -6.52
N GLY A 41 -5.23 -10.74 -6.14
CA GLY A 41 -4.17 -11.53 -5.50
C GLY A 41 -4.61 -12.14 -4.18
N ASN A 42 -5.22 -11.33 -3.31
CA ASN A 42 -5.73 -11.82 -2.02
C ASN A 42 -6.86 -12.85 -2.20
N PHE A 43 -7.73 -12.67 -3.18
CA PHE A 43 -8.78 -13.64 -3.49
C PHE A 43 -8.19 -15.00 -3.86
N VAL A 44 -7.18 -15.01 -4.72
CA VAL A 44 -6.46 -16.22 -5.14
C VAL A 44 -5.81 -16.91 -3.95
N SER A 45 -5.06 -16.20 -3.12
CA SER A 45 -4.36 -16.77 -1.96
C SER A 45 -5.30 -17.29 -0.89
N VAL A 46 -6.34 -16.53 -0.53
CA VAL A 46 -7.29 -16.91 0.54
C VAL A 46 -8.22 -18.05 0.11
N LYS A 47 -8.61 -18.10 -1.17
CA LYS A 47 -9.53 -19.13 -1.68
C LYS A 47 -8.85 -20.32 -2.33
N GLY A 48 -7.52 -20.28 -2.51
CA GLY A 48 -6.80 -21.27 -3.31
C GLY A 48 -7.32 -21.32 -4.76
N ALA A 49 -7.84 -20.20 -5.27
CA ALA A 49 -8.52 -20.14 -6.56
C ALA A 49 -7.50 -20.07 -7.70
N VAL A 50 -7.80 -20.69 -8.84
CA VAL A 50 -6.99 -20.55 -10.06
C VAL A 50 -7.46 -19.32 -10.83
N PRO A 51 -6.63 -18.26 -11.03
CA PRO A 51 -7.07 -17.01 -11.66
C PRO A 51 -7.81 -17.18 -12.99
N ALA A 52 -7.30 -18.08 -13.85
CA ALA A 52 -7.86 -18.32 -15.17
C ALA A 52 -9.29 -18.88 -15.12
N GLU A 53 -9.61 -19.72 -14.12
CA GLU A 53 -10.96 -20.26 -13.91
C GLU A 53 -11.93 -19.20 -13.39
N GLN A 54 -11.40 -18.11 -12.84
CA GLN A 54 -12.16 -16.97 -12.32
C GLN A 54 -12.30 -15.84 -13.37
N GLY A 55 -11.78 -16.05 -14.58
CA GLY A 55 -11.92 -15.12 -15.70
C GLY A 55 -10.96 -13.91 -15.68
N PHE A 56 -9.85 -13.99 -14.94
CA PHE A 56 -8.84 -12.92 -14.94
C PHE A 56 -7.41 -13.47 -14.98
N ASN A 57 -6.46 -12.60 -15.36
CA ASN A 57 -5.03 -12.91 -15.38
C ASN A 57 -4.30 -11.92 -14.47
N LEU A 58 -3.68 -12.42 -13.39
CA LEU A 58 -2.97 -11.57 -12.41
C LEU A 58 -1.79 -10.82 -13.04
N HIS A 59 -1.06 -11.43 -13.98
CA HIS A 59 0.05 -10.77 -14.65
C HIS A 59 -0.43 -9.62 -15.53
N GLN A 60 -1.55 -9.82 -16.25
CA GLN A 60 -2.19 -8.75 -17.03
C GLN A 60 -2.64 -7.60 -16.12
N LEU A 61 -3.32 -7.90 -15.00
CA LEU A 61 -3.74 -6.89 -14.03
C LEU A 61 -2.56 -6.09 -13.45
N LYS A 62 -1.43 -6.76 -13.16
CA LYS A 62 -0.19 -6.10 -12.72
C LYS A 62 0.36 -5.18 -13.80
N GLY A 63 0.45 -5.67 -15.05
CA GLY A 63 0.90 -4.88 -16.19
C GLY A 63 0.04 -3.64 -16.44
N ASP A 64 -1.29 -3.78 -16.38
CA ASP A 64 -2.23 -2.68 -16.58
C ASP A 64 -2.12 -1.63 -15.46
N ALA A 65 -2.05 -2.07 -14.20
CA ALA A 65 -1.88 -1.17 -13.07
C ALA A 65 -0.56 -0.37 -13.14
N ILE A 66 0.55 -1.02 -13.49
CA ILE A 66 1.86 -0.35 -13.68
C ILE A 66 1.78 0.66 -14.82
N LYS A 67 1.18 0.27 -15.95
CA LYS A 67 1.03 1.15 -17.11
C LYS A 67 0.19 2.38 -16.78
N SER A 68 -0.95 2.19 -16.10
CA SER A 68 -1.80 3.30 -15.69
C SER A 68 -1.14 4.20 -14.66
N LEU A 69 -0.37 3.65 -13.72
CA LEU A 69 0.41 4.45 -12.77
C LEU A 69 1.44 5.31 -13.49
N LYS A 70 2.16 4.75 -14.46
CA LYS A 70 3.13 5.50 -15.24
C LYS A 70 2.48 6.70 -15.94
N TYR A 71 1.35 6.49 -16.61
CA TYR A 71 0.62 7.61 -17.24
C TYR A 71 0.14 8.66 -16.25
N ALA A 72 -0.34 8.25 -15.07
CA ALA A 72 -0.78 9.20 -14.05
C ALA A 72 0.39 9.99 -13.45
N MET A 73 1.59 9.42 -13.44
CA MET A 73 2.83 10.07 -12.98
C MET A 73 3.45 11.00 -14.03
N ASP A 74 3.07 10.90 -15.31
CA ASP A 74 3.50 11.84 -16.34
C ASP A 74 2.86 13.24 -16.15
N ASP A 75 1.76 13.35 -15.38
CA ASP A 75 1.16 14.61 -14.95
C ASP A 75 1.86 15.10 -13.67
N GLU A 76 2.81 16.04 -13.80
CA GLU A 76 3.61 16.58 -12.68
C GLU A 76 2.74 17.12 -11.53
N ALA A 77 1.56 17.67 -11.83
CA ALA A 77 0.66 18.21 -10.82
C ALA A 77 0.03 17.11 -9.94
N LYS A 78 -0.04 15.87 -10.43
CA LYS A 78 -0.68 14.73 -9.75
C LYS A 78 0.29 13.63 -9.33
N ALA A 79 1.50 13.61 -9.89
CA ALA A 79 2.50 12.57 -9.66
C ALA A 79 2.79 12.32 -8.18
N THR A 80 2.70 13.37 -7.34
CA THR A 80 2.92 13.29 -5.88
C THR A 80 1.63 13.43 -5.06
N SER A 81 0.47 13.20 -5.67
CA SER A 81 -0.81 13.19 -4.94
C SER A 81 -0.89 12.00 -3.98
N ASP A 82 -1.71 12.13 -2.92
CA ASP A 82 -1.94 11.05 -1.96
C ASP A 82 -2.42 9.75 -2.62
N SER A 83 -3.18 9.89 -3.72
CA SER A 83 -3.68 8.77 -4.50
C SER A 83 -2.54 7.99 -5.15
N ILE A 84 -1.64 8.69 -5.86
CA ILE A 84 -0.50 8.06 -6.54
C ILE A 84 0.52 7.52 -5.55
N ILE A 85 0.86 8.26 -4.49
CA ILE A 85 1.75 7.78 -3.42
C ILE A 85 1.19 6.50 -2.80
N GLY A 86 -0.11 6.51 -2.47
CA GLY A 86 -0.77 5.33 -1.92
C GLY A 86 -0.80 4.16 -2.89
N ALA A 87 -1.01 4.39 -4.18
CA ALA A 87 -1.01 3.36 -5.20
C ALA A 87 0.37 2.70 -5.36
N VAL A 88 1.45 3.50 -5.42
CA VAL A 88 2.82 2.97 -5.49
C VAL A 88 3.18 2.20 -4.22
N ALA A 89 2.77 2.68 -3.04
CA ALA A 89 2.94 1.94 -1.80
C ALA A 89 2.14 0.62 -1.79
N LYS A 90 0.93 0.61 -2.37
CA LYS A 90 0.12 -0.61 -2.50
C LYS A 90 0.69 -1.60 -3.51
N MET A 91 1.43 -1.16 -4.52
CA MET A 91 2.24 -2.06 -5.35
C MET A 91 3.30 -2.76 -4.50
N ALA A 92 4.06 -2.04 -3.66
CA ALA A 92 4.98 -2.68 -2.72
C ALA A 92 4.26 -3.72 -1.84
N SER A 93 3.10 -3.35 -1.28
CA SER A 93 2.28 -4.27 -0.49
C SER A 93 1.93 -5.55 -1.27
N PHE A 94 1.53 -5.42 -2.54
CA PHE A 94 1.23 -6.56 -3.41
C PHE A 94 2.45 -7.46 -3.62
N GLU A 95 3.61 -6.87 -3.94
CA GLU A 95 4.84 -7.66 -4.16
C GLU A 95 5.29 -8.38 -2.90
N SER A 96 5.08 -7.76 -1.73
CA SER A 96 5.41 -8.41 -0.46
C SER A 96 4.56 -9.65 -0.17
N MET A 97 3.35 -9.72 -0.72
CA MET A 97 2.41 -10.83 -0.50
C MET A 97 2.49 -11.88 -1.62
N HIS A 98 2.64 -11.43 -2.87
CA HIS A 98 2.42 -12.26 -4.07
C HIS A 98 3.59 -12.23 -5.06
N GLY A 99 4.63 -11.45 -4.77
CA GLY A 99 5.73 -11.17 -5.69
C GLY A 99 7.10 -11.48 -5.09
N THR A 100 8.06 -10.59 -5.34
CA THR A 100 9.46 -10.79 -4.95
C THR A 100 9.96 -9.66 -4.05
N GLU A 101 11.00 -9.95 -3.26
CA GLU A 101 11.69 -8.93 -2.47
C GLU A 101 12.21 -7.78 -3.35
N ALA A 102 12.75 -8.10 -4.54
CA ALA A 102 13.28 -7.11 -5.46
C ALA A 102 12.21 -6.10 -5.90
N ASP A 103 11.03 -6.59 -6.31
CA ASP A 103 9.92 -5.73 -6.73
C ASP A 103 9.33 -4.96 -5.54
N PHE A 104 9.23 -5.57 -4.36
CA PHE A 104 8.83 -4.87 -3.12
C PHE A 104 9.74 -3.66 -2.85
N ARG A 105 11.06 -3.90 -2.86
CA ARG A 105 12.05 -2.84 -2.60
C ARG A 105 11.99 -1.74 -3.65
N LEU A 106 11.86 -2.11 -4.93
CA LEU A 106 11.71 -1.15 -6.02
C LEU A 106 10.53 -0.20 -5.76
N HIS A 107 9.35 -0.73 -5.45
CA HIS A 107 8.18 0.10 -5.18
C HIS A 107 8.30 0.90 -3.87
N MET A 108 8.96 0.38 -2.84
CA MET A 108 9.25 1.15 -1.62
C MET A 108 10.20 2.33 -1.90
N GLU A 109 11.26 2.12 -2.69
CA GLU A 109 12.19 3.19 -3.08
C GLU A 109 11.49 4.28 -3.89
N HIS A 110 10.59 3.92 -4.81
CA HIS A 110 9.75 4.87 -5.52
C HIS A 110 8.79 5.63 -4.58
N THR A 111 8.17 4.92 -3.64
CA THR A 111 7.29 5.54 -2.63
C THR A 111 8.04 6.60 -1.83
N ILE A 112 9.26 6.29 -1.37
CA ILE A 112 10.10 7.23 -0.60
C ILE A 112 10.43 8.47 -1.41
N ARG A 113 10.78 8.32 -2.70
CA ARG A 113 11.05 9.46 -3.59
C ARG A 113 9.83 10.38 -3.67
N LEU A 114 8.64 9.82 -3.89
CA LEU A 114 7.40 10.60 -3.98
C LEU A 114 7.05 11.29 -2.65
N VAL A 115 7.24 10.60 -1.52
CA VAL A 115 7.06 11.18 -0.18
C VAL A 115 8.02 12.34 0.05
N ASN A 116 9.29 12.21 -0.36
CA ASN A 116 10.27 13.28 -0.23
C ASN A 116 9.93 14.49 -1.10
N MET A 117 9.46 14.27 -2.34
CA MET A 117 8.96 15.35 -3.20
C MET A 117 7.75 16.06 -2.60
N ARG A 118 6.93 15.35 -1.80
CA ARG A 118 5.81 15.92 -1.05
C ARG A 118 6.23 16.66 0.22
N GLY A 119 7.53 16.65 0.56
CA GLY A 119 8.07 17.27 1.78
C GLY A 119 8.05 16.36 3.01
N GLY A 120 7.93 15.04 2.85
CA GLY A 120 8.01 14.06 3.93
C GLY A 120 6.66 13.50 4.40
N LEU A 121 6.71 12.50 5.28
CA LEU A 121 5.56 11.72 5.75
C LEU A 121 4.44 12.56 6.38
N ASN A 122 4.80 13.66 7.05
CA ASN A 122 3.84 14.53 7.75
C ASN A 122 3.05 15.44 6.81
N ASN A 123 3.46 15.54 5.53
CA ASN A 123 2.78 16.32 4.50
C ASN A 123 1.80 15.47 3.65
N LEU A 124 1.59 14.21 4.04
CA LEU A 124 0.63 13.31 3.41
C LEU A 124 -0.79 13.55 3.96
N GLY A 125 -1.80 13.42 3.10
CA GLY A 125 -3.17 13.70 3.47
C GLY A 125 -3.93 12.53 4.11
N LEU A 126 -5.23 12.46 3.82
CA LEU A 126 -6.20 11.55 4.45
C LEU A 126 -6.28 11.65 5.98
N GLY A 127 -5.87 12.78 6.56
CA GLY A 127 -5.81 12.96 8.02
C GLY A 127 -4.81 12.02 8.68
N GLY A 128 -3.63 11.85 8.07
CA GLY A 128 -2.54 11.00 8.59
C GLY A 128 -2.71 9.50 8.29
N LEU A 129 -3.82 9.08 7.69
CA LEU A 129 -4.03 7.68 7.32
C LEU A 129 -2.99 7.19 6.32
N LEU A 130 -2.66 8.01 5.30
CA LEU A 130 -1.69 7.59 4.28
C LEU A 130 -0.32 7.35 4.89
N ARG A 131 0.13 8.23 5.80
CA ARG A 131 1.35 8.03 6.59
C ARG A 131 1.30 6.68 7.31
N ARG A 132 0.23 6.38 8.05
CA ARG A 132 0.09 5.11 8.78
C ARG A 132 0.10 3.89 7.86
N MET A 133 -0.51 3.98 6.68
CA MET A 133 -0.46 2.92 5.68
C MET A 133 0.97 2.65 5.19
N LEU A 134 1.76 3.70 4.95
CA LEU A 134 3.16 3.57 4.55
C LEU A 134 4.01 2.93 5.66
N ILE A 135 3.81 3.34 6.91
CA ILE A 135 4.46 2.72 8.08
C ILE A 135 4.06 1.24 8.21
N TRP A 136 2.79 0.91 8.00
CA TRP A 136 2.30 -0.47 8.04
C TRP A 136 3.00 -1.35 7.00
N ILE A 137 3.16 -0.85 5.77
CA ILE A 137 3.85 -1.57 4.69
C ILE A 137 5.34 -1.71 5.00
N ASP A 138 5.97 -0.63 5.48
CA ASP A 138 7.39 -0.60 5.83
C ASP A 138 7.74 -1.59 6.97
N VAL A 139 6.95 -1.59 8.05
CA VAL A 139 7.16 -2.48 9.20
C VAL A 139 6.99 -3.94 8.79
N ASN A 140 5.87 -4.28 8.14
CA ASN A 140 5.54 -5.68 7.87
C ASN A 140 6.36 -6.27 6.72
N GLY A 141 6.49 -5.54 5.62
CA GLY A 141 7.25 -6.01 4.46
C GLY A 141 8.72 -6.25 4.80
N ASN A 142 9.36 -5.30 5.50
CA ASN A 142 10.76 -5.49 5.89
C ASN A 142 10.94 -6.57 6.96
N PHE A 143 9.96 -6.78 7.84
CA PHE A 143 9.98 -7.92 8.76
C PHE A 143 9.98 -9.26 8.00
N LEU A 144 9.09 -9.42 7.01
CA LEU A 144 9.01 -10.63 6.18
C LEU A 144 10.33 -10.93 5.47
N TYR A 145 10.99 -9.91 4.93
CA TYR A 145 12.26 -10.05 4.22
C TYR A 145 13.51 -9.97 5.11
N LYS A 146 13.35 -9.84 6.44
CA LYS A 146 14.46 -9.68 7.40
C LYS A 146 15.38 -8.52 7.02
N LYS A 147 14.80 -7.40 6.59
CA LYS A 147 15.49 -6.18 6.18
C LYS A 147 15.28 -5.06 7.20
N PRO A 148 16.16 -4.05 7.23
CA PRO A 148 15.90 -2.84 8.00
C PRO A 148 14.73 -2.05 7.39
N ARG A 149 14.02 -1.33 8.24
CA ARG A 149 12.97 -0.39 7.85
C ARG A 149 13.51 0.77 7.04
N TYR A 150 12.71 1.28 6.11
CA TYR A 150 13.00 2.49 5.35
C TYR A 150 12.80 3.77 6.18
N TRP A 151 11.86 3.75 7.13
CA TRP A 151 11.63 4.85 8.07
C TRP A 151 11.90 4.41 9.51
N PRO A 152 13.18 4.24 9.90
CA PRO A 152 13.53 3.85 11.27
C PRO A 152 13.08 4.93 12.26
N GLY A 153 12.45 4.50 13.35
CA GLY A 153 11.93 5.39 14.41
C GLY A 153 10.58 6.06 14.10
N GLU A 154 10.03 5.87 12.90
CA GLU A 154 8.68 6.34 12.59
C GLU A 154 7.63 5.29 13.03
N ASN A 155 6.59 5.75 13.73
CA ASN A 155 5.53 4.89 14.27
C ASN A 155 4.13 5.32 13.83
N PHE A 156 3.11 4.50 14.07
CA PHE A 156 1.73 4.79 13.63
C PHE A 156 1.16 6.10 14.20
N ASP A 157 1.46 6.43 15.45
CA ASP A 157 1.02 7.65 16.14
C ASP A 157 1.91 8.87 15.88
N GLY A 158 3.10 8.67 15.28
CA GLY A 158 4.10 9.73 15.08
C GLY A 158 4.98 10.02 16.30
N SER A 159 4.83 9.28 17.40
CA SER A 159 5.72 9.39 18.55
C SER A 159 7.05 8.70 18.27
N LYS A 160 8.13 9.24 18.83
CA LYS A 160 9.47 8.64 18.71
C LYS A 160 9.74 7.55 19.76
N ASP A 161 8.90 7.49 20.80
CA ASP A 161 9.07 6.62 21.96
C ASP A 161 8.28 5.31 21.86
N SER A 162 7.35 5.20 20.90
CA SER A 162 6.64 3.96 20.61
C SER A 162 7.45 3.03 19.71
N ILE A 163 7.15 1.74 19.75
CA ILE A 163 7.70 0.75 18.82
C ILE A 163 6.53 0.18 18.03
N SER A 164 6.60 0.32 16.71
CA SER A 164 5.64 -0.33 15.80
C SER A 164 6.06 -1.78 15.60
N GLU A 165 5.40 -2.69 16.31
CA GLU A 165 5.63 -4.13 16.15
C GLU A 165 5.02 -4.65 14.83
N PRO A 166 5.70 -5.59 14.15
CA PRO A 166 5.16 -6.22 12.95
C PRO A 166 4.02 -7.18 13.29
N ASN A 167 3.03 -7.22 12.41
CA ASN A 167 1.91 -8.14 12.41
C ASN A 167 1.74 -8.75 11.00
N PRO A 168 2.63 -9.69 10.63
CA PRO A 168 2.67 -10.24 9.28
C PRO A 168 1.39 -10.98 8.92
N GLU A 169 0.75 -11.68 9.86
CA GLU A 169 -0.51 -12.42 9.64
C GLU A 169 -1.62 -11.49 9.10
N ARG A 170 -1.85 -10.35 9.77
CA ARG A 170 -2.81 -9.35 9.31
C ARG A 170 -2.38 -8.67 8.00
N PHE A 171 -1.09 -8.58 7.75
CA PHE A 171 -0.55 -7.97 6.53
C PHE A 171 -0.72 -8.83 5.29
N ILE A 172 -0.47 -10.14 5.40
CA ILE A 172 -0.59 -11.12 4.30
C ILE A 172 -1.98 -11.74 4.17
N ALA A 173 -2.87 -11.46 5.14
CA ALA A 173 -4.24 -11.97 5.20
C ALA A 173 -4.30 -13.51 5.19
N ILE A 174 -3.41 -14.14 5.95
CA ILE A 174 -3.35 -15.59 6.22
C ILE A 174 -3.66 -15.83 7.69
#